data_AF-A0A3D5ZHF2-F1
#
_entry.id   AF-A0A3D5ZHF2-F1
#
_cell.length_a   1.000
_cell.length_b   1.000
_cell.length_c   1.000
_cell.angle_alpha   90.00
_cell.angle_beta   90.00
_cell.angle_gamma   90.00
#
_symmetry.space_group_name_H-M   'P 1'
#
loop_
_entity.id
_entity.type
_entity.pdbx_description
1 polymer ?
#
loop_
_entity_poly.entity_id
_entity_poly.type
_entity_poly.pdbx_seq_one_letter_code
_entity_poly.pdbx_strand_id
1 'polypeptide(L)'
;GRVGAAVARRAKAFGLEINYHNRRRVAKPLEEELGATYWDSLNQMLSRMDIISVNCPHTPATFHLLSAPRLAMLSPEAIVVNTARGEVIDENALARQIEAGGLAGAGLDVFEQEPSVNPKLRNNTKVVLLPHMASATHEARIDMGEKVIINIKTFADGHTPPDRVFPSML
;
A
#
# COMPACT_ATOMS: atom_id res chain seq x y z
N GLY A 1 -6.83 1.68 -6.74
CA GLY A 1 -6.16 0.78 -7.70
C GLY A 1 -6.65 -0.65 -7.52
N ARG A 2 -6.10 -1.63 -8.27
CA ARG A 2 -6.54 -3.04 -8.23
C ARG A 2 -6.47 -3.64 -6.81
N VAL A 3 -5.32 -3.57 -6.16
CA VAL A 3 -5.11 -4.09 -4.79
C VAL A 3 -5.96 -3.32 -3.78
N GLY A 4 -5.90 -1.99 -3.77
CA GLY A 4 -6.71 -1.18 -2.85
C GLY A 4 -8.22 -1.43 -2.96
N ALA A 5 -8.76 -1.69 -4.16
CA ALA A 5 -10.17 -2.06 -4.34
C ALA A 5 -10.47 -3.46 -3.76
N ALA A 6 -9.55 -4.41 -3.90
CA ALA A 6 -9.68 -5.73 -3.29
C ALA A 6 -9.63 -5.68 -1.76
N VAL A 7 -8.78 -4.81 -1.19
CA VAL A 7 -8.73 -4.52 0.26
C VAL A 7 -10.04 -3.88 0.71
N ALA A 8 -10.51 -2.83 0.02
CA ALA A 8 -11.76 -2.13 0.34
C ALA A 8 -12.96 -3.08 0.36
N ARG A 9 -13.06 -4.01 -0.62
CA ARG A 9 -14.15 -5.00 -0.66
C ARG A 9 -14.15 -5.93 0.56
N ARG A 10 -12.96 -6.31 1.06
CA ARG A 10 -12.82 -7.10 2.29
C ARG A 10 -13.18 -6.26 3.50
N ALA A 11 -12.61 -5.06 3.63
CA ALA A 11 -12.87 -4.12 4.72
C ALA A 11 -14.37 -3.80 4.89
N LYS A 12 -15.11 -3.62 3.79
CA LYS A 12 -16.55 -3.41 3.80
C LYS A 12 -17.32 -4.54 4.50
N ALA A 13 -16.87 -5.80 4.37
CA ALA A 13 -17.49 -6.95 5.04
C ALA A 13 -17.31 -6.92 6.57
N PHE A 14 -16.31 -6.17 7.07
CA PHE A 14 -16.11 -5.92 8.50
C PHE A 14 -16.87 -4.69 9.01
N GLY A 15 -17.70 -4.05 8.17
CA GLY A 15 -18.46 -2.85 8.53
C GLY A 15 -17.65 -1.56 8.55
N LEU A 16 -16.46 -1.55 7.93
CA LEU A 16 -15.62 -0.34 7.85
C LEU A 16 -16.11 0.62 6.78
N GLU A 17 -16.00 1.92 7.07
CA GLU A 17 -16.21 2.99 6.09
C GLU A 17 -14.99 3.14 5.18
N ILE A 18 -15.22 3.12 3.87
CA ILE A 18 -14.13 3.16 2.88
C ILE A 18 -13.87 4.60 2.47
N ASN A 19 -12.70 5.13 2.83
CA ASN A 19 -12.21 6.43 2.43
C ASN A 19 -10.92 6.26 1.64
N TYR A 20 -10.75 7.01 0.56
CA TYR A 20 -9.55 6.88 -0.27
C TYR A 20 -9.10 8.18 -0.92
N HIS A 21 -7.80 8.27 -1.14
CA HIS A 21 -7.16 9.29 -1.96
C HIS A 21 -6.38 8.61 -3.09
N ASN A 22 -6.37 9.21 -4.27
CA ASN A 22 -5.61 8.74 -5.42
C ASN A 22 -5.32 9.90 -6.36
N ARG A 23 -4.28 9.79 -7.21
CA ARG A 23 -3.95 10.81 -8.22
C ARG A 23 -5.12 11.14 -9.14
N ARG A 24 -6.00 10.16 -9.39
CA ARG A 24 -7.28 10.33 -10.08
C ARG A 24 -8.35 9.55 -9.34
N ARG A 25 -9.53 10.15 -9.21
CA ARG A 25 -10.74 9.49 -8.73
C ARG A 25 -11.00 8.22 -9.54
N VAL A 26 -11.42 7.15 -8.87
CA VAL A 26 -11.80 5.91 -9.57
C VAL A 26 -13.15 6.10 -10.28
N ALA A 27 -13.48 5.19 -11.19
CA ALA A 27 -14.76 5.26 -11.90
C ALA A 27 -15.94 5.19 -10.89
N LYS A 28 -16.96 6.01 -11.12
CA LYS A 28 -18.14 6.11 -10.24
C LYS A 28 -18.78 4.76 -9.89
N PRO A 29 -18.94 3.80 -10.83
CA PRO A 29 -19.51 2.49 -10.48
C PRO A 29 -18.70 1.73 -9.43
N LEU A 30 -17.37 1.88 -9.42
CA LEU A 30 -16.51 1.23 -8.42
C LEU A 30 -16.64 1.90 -7.05
N GLU A 31 -16.81 3.22 -7.00
CA GLU A 31 -17.09 3.92 -5.74
C GLU A 31 -18.42 3.50 -5.15
N GLU A 32 -19.46 3.42 -5.98
CA GLU A 32 -20.81 2.98 -5.58
C GLU A 32 -20.79 1.53 -5.08
N GLU A 33 -20.10 0.62 -5.80
CA GLU A 33 -19.93 -0.78 -5.37
C GLU A 33 -19.28 -0.86 -3.99
N LEU A 34 -18.21 -0.10 -3.77
CA LEU A 34 -17.42 -0.15 -2.54
C LEU A 34 -17.98 0.72 -1.41
N GLY A 35 -18.94 1.62 -1.70
CA GLY A 35 -19.33 2.68 -0.77
C GLY A 35 -18.14 3.59 -0.42
N ALA A 36 -17.27 3.86 -1.40
CA ALA A 36 -16.00 4.54 -1.18
C ALA A 36 -16.12 6.06 -1.35
N THR A 37 -15.69 6.80 -0.33
CA THR A 37 -15.61 8.27 -0.34
C THR A 37 -14.24 8.72 -0.81
N TYR A 38 -14.20 9.49 -1.91
CA TYR A 38 -12.98 10.09 -2.42
C TYR A 38 -12.63 11.38 -1.69
N TRP A 39 -11.34 11.55 -1.38
CA TRP A 39 -10.78 12.76 -0.79
C TRP A 39 -9.79 13.42 -1.75
N ASP A 40 -10.03 14.68 -2.11
CA ASP A 40 -9.09 15.47 -2.92
C ASP A 40 -7.77 15.75 -2.17
N SER A 41 -7.86 16.00 -0.86
CA SER A 41 -6.70 16.26 -0.02
C SER A 41 -6.34 15.02 0.80
N LEU A 42 -5.19 14.42 0.49
CA LEU A 42 -4.62 13.33 1.29
C LEU A 42 -4.48 13.74 2.76
N ASN A 43 -3.99 14.95 3.02
CA ASN A 43 -3.74 15.41 4.39
C ASN A 43 -5.04 15.54 5.21
N GLN A 44 -6.13 16.02 4.60
CA GLN A 44 -7.43 16.10 5.27
C GLN A 44 -8.04 14.72 5.53
N MET A 45 -7.79 13.76 4.63
CA MET A 45 -8.20 12.38 4.83
C MET A 45 -7.44 11.77 6.00
N LEU A 46 -6.10 11.84 5.99
CA LEU A 46 -5.22 11.20 6.97
C LEU A 46 -5.57 11.58 8.43
N SER A 47 -5.98 12.82 8.68
CA SER A 47 -6.35 13.26 10.03
C SER A 47 -7.67 12.69 10.57
N ARG A 48 -8.34 11.83 9.81
CA ARG A 48 -9.67 11.28 10.12
C ARG A 48 -9.72 9.75 10.01
N MET A 49 -8.62 9.10 9.68
CA MET A 49 -8.58 7.65 9.42
C MET A 49 -8.07 6.89 10.64
N ASP A 50 -8.76 5.80 10.98
CA ASP A 50 -8.34 4.86 12.02
C ASP A 50 -7.41 3.77 11.46
N ILE A 51 -7.54 3.43 10.18
CA ILE A 51 -6.70 2.42 9.51
C ILE A 51 -6.22 2.98 8.17
N ILE A 52 -4.89 3.04 8.01
CA ILE A 52 -4.26 3.58 6.81
C ILE A 52 -3.57 2.44 6.07
N SER A 53 -4.17 1.97 4.96
CA SER A 53 -3.56 0.96 4.09
C SER A 53 -2.92 1.61 2.85
N VAL A 54 -1.60 1.49 2.73
CA VAL A 54 -0.84 2.05 1.60
C VAL A 54 -0.87 1.09 0.40
N ASN A 55 -1.41 1.57 -0.72
CA ASN A 55 -1.64 0.76 -1.93
C ASN A 55 -1.25 1.52 -3.22
N CYS A 56 -0.05 2.10 -3.25
CA CYS A 56 0.46 2.87 -4.39
C CYS A 56 1.86 2.38 -4.82
N PRO A 57 2.26 2.57 -6.09
CA PRO A 57 3.63 2.29 -6.51
C PRO A 57 4.61 3.23 -5.82
N HIS A 58 5.87 2.80 -5.71
CA HIS A 58 6.97 3.70 -5.38
C HIS A 58 7.38 4.48 -6.63
N THR A 59 7.30 5.82 -6.53
CA THR A 59 7.70 6.80 -7.53
C THR A 59 8.31 7.99 -6.80
N PRO A 60 8.98 8.94 -7.48
CA PRO A 60 9.46 10.17 -6.83
C PRO A 60 8.36 10.96 -6.11
N ALA A 61 7.11 10.88 -6.59
CA ALA A 61 5.97 11.57 -5.98
C ALA A 61 5.39 10.84 -4.76
N THR A 62 5.67 9.55 -4.60
CA THR A 62 5.21 8.73 -3.46
C THR A 62 6.34 8.35 -2.50
N PHE A 63 7.59 8.75 -2.77
CA PHE A 63 8.70 8.63 -1.84
C PHE A 63 8.37 9.39 -0.55
N HIS A 64 8.40 8.67 0.58
CA HIS A 64 7.97 9.16 1.90
C HIS A 64 6.61 9.87 1.82
N LEU A 65 5.66 9.30 1.06
CA LEU A 65 4.29 9.77 1.03
C LEU A 65 3.72 9.86 2.44
N LEU A 66 3.98 8.88 3.30
CA LEU A 66 3.78 9.01 4.75
C LEU A 66 5.08 9.43 5.42
N SER A 67 5.40 10.71 5.28
CA SER A 67 6.52 11.38 5.96
C SER A 67 6.20 11.71 7.42
N ALA A 68 7.21 12.13 8.19
CA ALA A 68 7.04 12.52 9.59
C ALA A 68 5.89 13.52 9.84
N PRO A 69 5.71 14.61 9.05
CA PRO A 69 4.58 15.52 9.24
C PRO A 69 3.22 14.85 9.04
N ARG A 70 3.08 13.96 8.05
CA ARG A 70 1.81 13.26 7.78
C ARG A 70 1.51 12.19 8.80
N LEU A 71 2.54 11.46 9.26
CA LEU A 71 2.40 10.49 10.34
C LEU A 71 1.93 11.17 11.64
N ALA A 72 2.40 12.39 11.91
CA ALA A 72 1.96 13.18 13.06
C ALA A 72 0.51 13.71 12.94
N MET A 73 -0.12 13.64 11.76
CA MET A 73 -1.54 14.01 11.59
C MET A 73 -2.49 12.87 11.95
N LEU A 74 -1.99 11.64 12.06
CA LEU A 74 -2.81 10.47 12.31
C LEU A 74 -3.34 10.46 13.74
N SER A 75 -4.47 9.78 13.96
CA SER A 75 -4.97 9.52 15.30
C SER A 75 -3.95 8.67 16.09
N PRO A 76 -3.75 8.91 17.39
CA PRO A 76 -2.99 8.01 18.26
C PRO A 76 -3.51 6.57 18.28
N GLU A 77 -4.79 6.37 17.96
CA GLU A 77 -5.42 5.05 17.86
C GLU A 77 -5.23 4.41 16.47
N ALA A 78 -4.65 5.13 15.50
CA ALA A 78 -4.55 4.66 14.14
C ALA A 78 -3.51 3.55 13.95
N ILE A 79 -3.81 2.64 13.01
CA ILE A 79 -2.91 1.57 12.56
C ILE A 79 -2.50 1.82 11.11
N VAL A 80 -1.20 1.73 10.84
CA VAL A 80 -0.64 1.85 9.49
C VAL A 80 -0.33 0.47 8.91
N VAL A 81 -0.80 0.18 7.70
CA VAL A 81 -0.55 -1.08 6.99
C VAL A 81 0.16 -0.79 5.67
N ASN A 82 1.31 -1.44 5.43
CA ASN A 82 2.05 -1.30 4.18
C ASN A 82 2.38 -2.66 3.57
N THR A 83 1.77 -2.93 2.41
CA THR A 83 2.07 -4.07 1.54
C THR A 83 2.45 -3.61 0.13
N ALA A 84 2.85 -2.34 0.00
CA ALA A 84 3.17 -1.72 -1.28
C ALA A 84 4.69 -1.71 -1.50
N ARG A 85 5.38 -0.68 -1.03
CA ARG A 85 6.84 -0.51 -1.07
C ARG A 85 7.29 0.20 0.20
N GLY A 86 8.46 -0.15 0.72
CA GLY A 86 8.96 0.38 1.99
C GLY A 86 9.14 1.89 1.95
N GLU A 87 9.73 2.39 0.87
CA GLU A 87 10.11 3.78 0.63
C GLU A 87 8.91 4.73 0.49
N VAL A 88 7.68 4.23 0.54
CA VAL A 88 6.48 5.06 0.58
C VAL A 88 6.23 5.64 1.98
N ILE A 89 6.80 5.03 3.01
CA ILE A 89 6.69 5.48 4.40
C ILE A 89 8.09 5.80 4.89
N ASP A 90 8.26 6.94 5.57
CA ASP A 90 9.49 7.21 6.32
C ASP A 90 9.55 6.26 7.52
N GLU A 91 10.30 5.17 7.38
CA GLU A 91 10.34 4.04 8.31
C GLU A 91 10.87 4.49 9.69
N ASN A 92 11.84 5.41 9.71
CA ASN A 92 12.38 5.99 10.92
C ASN A 92 11.36 6.90 11.63
N ALA A 93 10.59 7.68 10.89
CA ALA A 93 9.53 8.50 11.45
C ALA A 93 8.39 7.65 11.99
N LEU A 94 8.00 6.58 11.29
CA LEU A 94 7.00 5.62 11.74
C LEU A 94 7.43 4.99 13.08
N ALA A 95 8.67 4.49 13.15
CA ALA A 95 9.22 3.91 14.37
C ALA A 95 9.13 4.87 15.56
N ARG A 96 9.57 6.13 15.37
CA ARG A 96 9.50 7.16 16.41
C ARG A 96 8.08 7.46 16.85
N GLN A 97 7.12 7.53 15.93
CA GLN A 97 5.72 7.81 16.26
C GLN A 97 5.10 6.68 17.09
N ILE A 98 5.36 5.42 16.75
CA ILE A 98 4.85 4.27 17.51
C ILE A 98 5.52 4.20 18.90
N GLU A 99 6.84 4.40 18.98
CA GLU A 99 7.58 4.46 20.25
C GLU A 99 7.04 5.55 21.18
N ALA A 100 6.72 6.73 20.62
CA ALA A 100 6.16 7.86 21.37
C ALA A 100 4.66 7.69 21.72
N GLY A 101 4.01 6.61 21.27
CA GLY A 101 2.57 6.40 21.47
C GLY A 101 1.67 7.30 20.62
N GLY A 102 2.22 7.95 19.57
CA GLY A 102 1.47 8.72 18.59
C GLY A 102 0.75 7.86 17.54
N LEU A 103 0.96 6.54 17.56
CA LEU A 103 0.25 5.56 16.74
C LEU A 103 0.02 4.27 17.55
N ALA A 104 -1.10 3.60 17.27
CA ALA A 104 -1.44 2.35 17.95
C ALA A 104 -0.55 1.19 17.50
N GLY A 105 -0.08 1.21 16.26
CA GLY A 105 0.82 0.19 15.73
C GLY A 105 0.96 0.21 14.20
N ALA A 106 1.64 -0.80 13.68
CA ALA A 106 1.78 -0.98 12.24
C ALA A 106 1.85 -2.46 11.81
N GLY A 107 1.38 -2.75 10.60
CA GLY A 107 1.56 -4.03 9.92
C GLY A 107 2.33 -3.84 8.61
N LEU A 108 3.55 -4.38 8.53
CA LEU A 108 4.47 -4.12 7.43
C LEU A 108 4.90 -5.43 6.76
N ASP A 109 4.69 -5.53 5.45
CA ASP A 109 5.25 -6.61 4.61
C ASP A 109 6.48 -6.13 3.81
N VAL A 110 6.77 -4.83 3.79
CA VAL A 110 7.82 -4.22 2.97
C VAL A 110 8.62 -3.19 3.77
N PHE A 111 9.89 -3.00 3.43
CA PHE A 111 10.86 -2.19 4.20
C PHE A 111 11.71 -1.27 3.31
N GLU A 112 12.18 -0.14 3.84
CA GLU A 112 13.01 0.79 3.06
C GLU A 112 14.34 0.16 2.59
N GLN A 113 14.90 -0.76 3.38
CA GLN A 113 16.22 -1.34 3.15
C GLN A 113 16.19 -2.87 3.13
N GLU A 114 15.26 -3.46 2.37
CA GLU A 114 15.15 -4.91 2.27
C GLU A 114 16.48 -5.59 1.91
N PRO A 115 16.86 -6.69 2.60
CA PRO A 115 16.09 -7.47 3.58
C PRO A 115 16.20 -6.97 5.04
N SER A 116 16.91 -5.86 5.27
CA SER A 116 17.07 -5.27 6.60
C SER A 116 15.76 -4.59 7.03
N VAL A 117 15.47 -4.69 8.32
CA VAL A 117 14.33 -4.03 8.96
C VAL A 117 14.85 -3.10 10.04
N ASN A 118 14.27 -1.91 10.19
CA ASN A 118 14.60 -1.01 11.29
C ASN A 118 14.51 -1.75 12.64
N PRO A 119 15.60 -1.82 13.43
CA PRO A 119 15.62 -2.54 14.70
C PRO A 119 14.55 -2.07 15.68
N LYS A 120 14.17 -0.80 15.63
CA LYS A 120 13.11 -0.23 16.47
C LYS A 120 11.76 -0.84 16.15
N LEU A 121 11.42 -0.98 14.87
CA LEU A 121 10.18 -1.64 14.44
C LEU A 121 10.21 -3.13 14.76
N ARG A 122 11.36 -3.79 14.49
CA ARG A 122 11.55 -5.22 14.76
C ARG A 122 11.36 -5.60 16.23
N ASN A 123 11.78 -4.74 17.15
CA ASN A 123 11.69 -4.99 18.59
C ASN A 123 10.41 -4.41 19.23
N ASN A 124 9.52 -3.79 18.46
CA ASN A 124 8.32 -3.15 18.98
C ASN A 124 7.13 -4.13 19.00
N THR A 125 6.53 -4.33 20.18
CA THR A 125 5.41 -5.26 20.36
C THR A 125 4.10 -4.80 19.70
N LYS A 126 4.02 -3.55 19.25
CA LYS A 126 2.88 -2.98 18.52
C LYS A 126 3.02 -3.12 17.00
N VAL A 127 4.06 -3.80 16.52
CA VAL A 127 4.38 -3.93 15.10
C VAL A 127 4.35 -5.39 14.68
N VAL A 128 3.66 -5.68 13.57
CA VAL A 128 3.66 -6.98 12.92
C VAL A 128 4.45 -6.88 11.62
N LEU A 129 5.36 -7.82 11.41
CA LEU A 129 6.30 -7.83 10.30
C LEU A 129 6.17 -9.12 9.48
N LEU A 130 6.14 -8.98 8.17
CA LEU A 130 6.21 -10.08 7.20
C LEU A 130 7.36 -9.82 6.19
N PRO A 131 8.03 -10.87 5.69
CA PRO A 131 9.21 -10.74 4.85
C PRO A 131 8.86 -10.64 3.35
N HIS A 132 8.10 -9.61 2.95
CA HIS A 132 7.70 -9.33 1.56
C HIS A 132 7.07 -10.53 0.85
N MET A 133 6.04 -11.08 1.49
CA MET A 133 5.40 -12.32 1.08
C MET A 133 3.93 -12.16 0.68
N ALA A 134 3.41 -10.95 0.49
CA ALA A 134 2.01 -10.73 0.11
C ALA A 134 1.56 -11.46 -1.17
N SER A 135 2.49 -11.77 -2.09
CA SER A 135 2.22 -12.52 -3.33
C SER A 135 2.61 -14.01 -3.25
N ALA A 136 3.03 -14.50 -2.08
CA ALA A 136 3.56 -15.85 -1.89
C ALA A 136 2.46 -16.91 -1.68
N THR A 137 1.49 -16.97 -2.59
CA THR A 137 0.54 -18.11 -2.69
C THR A 137 0.89 -18.94 -3.92
N HIS A 138 0.53 -20.23 -3.92
CA HIS A 138 0.82 -21.11 -5.05
C HIS A 138 0.18 -20.59 -6.34
N GLU A 139 -1.09 -20.19 -6.26
CA GLU A 139 -1.88 -19.69 -7.38
C GLU A 139 -1.29 -18.39 -7.93
N ALA A 140 -0.99 -17.42 -7.05
CA ALA A 140 -0.42 -16.15 -7.47
C ALA A 140 0.97 -16.34 -8.12
N ARG A 141 1.80 -17.25 -7.60
CA ARG A 141 3.12 -17.54 -8.17
C ARG A 141 3.03 -18.24 -9.52
N ILE A 142 2.08 -19.16 -9.70
CA ILE A 142 1.81 -19.81 -10.99
C ILE A 142 1.35 -18.76 -12.01
N ASP A 143 0.31 -17.98 -11.69
CA ASP A 143 -0.24 -16.94 -12.57
C ASP A 143 0.84 -15.92 -12.98
N MET A 144 1.72 -15.52 -12.05
CA MET A 144 2.85 -14.64 -12.34
C MET A 144 3.85 -15.28 -13.32
N GLY A 145 4.18 -16.56 -13.12
CA GLY A 145 5.07 -17.31 -14.01
C GLY A 145 4.48 -17.44 -15.42
N GLU A 146 3.20 -17.80 -15.53
CA GLU A 146 2.48 -17.89 -16.79
C GLU A 146 2.46 -16.54 -17.54
N LYS A 147 2.21 -15.44 -16.82
CA LYS A 147 2.27 -14.09 -17.39
C LYS A 147 3.63 -13.78 -18.00
N VAL A 148 4.74 -14.13 -17.33
CA VAL A 148 6.09 -13.91 -17.87
C VAL A 148 6.28 -14.71 -19.16
N ILE A 149 5.90 -15.98 -19.16
CA ILE A 149 6.01 -16.86 -20.33
C ILE A 149 5.20 -16.31 -21.51
N ILE A 150 3.95 -15.90 -21.27
CA ILE A 150 3.07 -15.34 -22.32
C ILE A 150 3.68 -14.07 -22.92
N ASN A 151 4.20 -13.16 -22.10
CA ASN A 151 4.80 -11.91 -22.59
C ASN A 151 6.06 -12.19 -23.43
N ILE A 152 6.93 -13.11 -23.00
CA ILE A 152 8.13 -13.52 -23.75
C ILE A 152 7.73 -14.14 -25.09
N LYS A 153 6.80 -15.09 -25.09
CA LYS A 153 6.36 -15.78 -26.32
C LYS A 153 5.71 -14.81 -27.31
N THR A 154 4.83 -13.94 -26.81
CA THR A 154 4.15 -12.93 -27.62
C THR A 154 5.14 -11.99 -28.29
N PHE A 155 6.17 -11.55 -27.56
CA PHE A 155 7.24 -10.74 -28.12
C PHE A 155 8.07 -11.51 -29.16
N ALA A 156 8.48 -12.73 -28.85
CA ALA A 156 9.28 -13.58 -29.73
C ALA A 156 8.57 -13.90 -31.06
N ASP A 157 7.24 -13.96 -31.04
CA ASP A 157 6.39 -14.16 -32.22
C ASP A 157 6.16 -12.87 -33.03
N GLY A 158 6.79 -11.75 -32.67
CA GLY A 158 6.63 -10.46 -33.34
C GLY A 158 5.35 -9.71 -32.98
N HIS A 159 4.61 -10.15 -31.95
CA HIS A 159 3.40 -9.51 -31.48
C HIS A 159 3.66 -8.54 -30.34
N THR A 160 2.64 -7.75 -30.00
CA THR A 160 2.69 -6.80 -28.89
C THR A 160 2.38 -7.51 -27.56
N PRO A 161 3.29 -7.49 -26.56
CA PRO A 161 3.04 -8.13 -25.28
C PRO A 161 1.83 -7.54 -24.53
N PRO A 162 1.04 -8.37 -23.81
CA PRO A 162 -0.17 -7.92 -23.13
C PRO A 162 0.09 -7.08 -21.87
N ASP A 163 1.16 -7.32 -21.11
CA ASP A 163 1.43 -6.66 -19.81
C ASP A 163 2.54 -5.59 -19.90
N ARG A 164 2.50 -4.73 -20.93
CA ARG A 164 3.50 -3.66 -21.10
C ARG A 164 3.40 -2.59 -20.03
N VAL A 165 4.54 -2.21 -19.46
CA VAL A 165 4.70 -1.03 -18.59
C VAL A 165 5.27 0.11 -19.43
N PHE A 166 4.55 1.24 -19.47
CA PHE A 166 5.00 2.43 -20.19
C PHE A 166 5.75 3.37 -19.25
N PRO A 167 6.77 4.12 -19.73
CA PRO A 167 7.50 5.09 -18.90
C PRO A 167 6.60 6.13 -18.22
N SER A 168 5.47 6.51 -18.84
CA SER A 168 4.48 7.41 -18.25
C SER A 168 3.69 6.81 -17.07
N MET A 169 3.87 5.52 -16.79
CA MET A 169 3.26 4.81 -15.66
C MET A 169 4.20 4.71 -14.45
N LEU A 170 5.47 5.11 -14.60
CA LEU A 170 6.50 5.13 -13.55
C LEU A 170 6.56 6.50 -12.86
#